data_AF-A0A8K0DDR4-F1
#
_entry.id   AF-A0A8K0DDR4-F1
#
_cell.length_a   1.000
_cell.length_b   1.000
_cell.length_c   1.000
_cell.angle_alpha   90.00
_cell.angle_beta   90.00
_cell.angle_gamma   90.00
#
_symmetry.space_group_name_H-M   'P 1'
#
loop_
_entity.id
_entity.type
_entity.pdbx_description
1 polymer ?
#
loop_
_entity_poly.entity_id
_entity_poly.type
_entity_poly.pdbx_seq_one_letter_code
_entity_poly.pdbx_strand_id
1 'polypeptide(L)'
;MESDEYSTDDGKRKRSPEDTKSKMFARSKKTPRTPEKKKKNDMTRNEIEVQRKIRRIAQEEKKKGKQVEMGFLKIIIDKKQFRWNNNKEDIEEILPKN
;
A
#
# COMPACT_ATOMS: atom_id res chain seq x y z
N MET A 1 -54.97 -21.11 -17.50
CA MET A 1 -54.50 -20.15 -16.48
C MET A 1 -54.68 -20.84 -15.14
N GLU A 2 -53.75 -20.61 -14.22
CA GLU A 2 -53.62 -21.21 -12.87
C GLU A 2 -53.05 -22.63 -12.82
N SER A 3 -52.11 -23.01 -11.95
CA SER A 3 -51.10 -22.33 -11.12
C SER A 3 -50.22 -23.48 -10.62
N ASP A 4 -48.91 -23.40 -10.80
CA ASP A 4 -47.95 -24.41 -10.35
C ASP A 4 -47.97 -24.56 -8.81
N GLU A 5 -48.29 -25.79 -8.40
CA GLU A 5 -47.54 -26.67 -7.50
C GLU A 5 -46.66 -26.09 -6.37
N TYR A 6 -47.13 -26.43 -5.15
CA TYR A 6 -46.41 -27.14 -4.07
C TYR A 6 -45.51 -26.38 -3.07
N SER A 7 -46.13 -26.12 -1.92
CA SER A 7 -45.79 -26.55 -0.55
C SER A 7 -44.37 -26.40 0.02
N THR A 8 -44.31 -25.69 1.15
CA THR A 8 -43.19 -25.43 2.05
C THR A 8 -42.82 -26.67 2.88
N ASP A 9 -41.52 -27.00 2.98
CA ASP A 9 -40.99 -27.79 4.10
C ASP A 9 -39.60 -27.24 4.51
N ASP A 10 -39.60 -26.43 5.56
CA ASP A 10 -38.41 -25.91 6.25
C ASP A 10 -37.82 -27.03 7.12
N GLY A 11 -37.31 -28.06 6.45
CA GLY A 11 -36.64 -29.20 7.05
C GLY A 11 -35.27 -28.80 7.58
N LYS A 12 -35.23 -28.28 8.81
CA LYS A 12 -34.02 -28.02 9.61
C LYS A 12 -33.05 -29.21 9.56
N ARG A 13 -32.06 -29.16 8.67
CA ARG A 13 -30.93 -30.09 8.68
C ARG A 13 -30.13 -29.89 9.98
N LYS A 14 -30.29 -30.83 10.91
CA LYS A 14 -29.45 -31.01 12.10
C LYS A 14 -28.01 -31.24 11.62
N ARG A 15 -27.13 -30.25 11.81
CA ARG A 15 -25.69 -30.42 11.60
C ARG A 15 -25.18 -31.48 12.58
N SER A 16 -24.51 -32.51 12.07
CA SER A 16 -23.81 -33.51 12.86
C SER A 16 -22.71 -32.85 13.72
N PRO A 17 -22.34 -33.41 14.88
CA PRO A 17 -21.38 -32.77 15.78
C PRO A 17 -19.92 -32.81 15.30
N GLU A 18 -19.62 -33.55 14.24
CA GLU A 18 -18.24 -33.97 13.90
C GLU A 18 -17.46 -33.03 12.98
N ASP A 19 -17.99 -31.85 12.65
CA ASP A 19 -17.26 -30.80 11.91
C ASP A 19 -16.84 -29.61 12.79
N THR A 20 -16.65 -29.83 14.09
CA THR A 20 -16.21 -28.79 15.06
C THR A 20 -14.73 -28.88 15.42
N LYS A 21 -13.84 -29.25 14.49
CA LYS A 21 -12.40 -29.37 14.81
C LYS A 21 -11.39 -28.61 13.95
N SER A 22 -11.81 -27.79 12.99
CA SER A 22 -10.87 -27.00 12.18
C SER A 22 -11.34 -25.56 11.97
N LYS A 23 -11.58 -24.82 13.06
CA LYS A 23 -11.84 -23.37 12.99
C LYS A 23 -11.10 -22.58 14.08
N MET A 24 -9.90 -23.02 14.46
CA MET A 24 -9.16 -22.47 15.62
C MET A 24 -7.88 -21.69 15.32
N PHE A 25 -7.46 -21.44 14.07
CA PHE A 25 -6.22 -20.69 13.83
C PHE A 25 -6.27 -19.74 12.62
N ALA A 26 -7.01 -18.63 12.76
CA ALA A 26 -6.69 -17.38 12.04
C ALA A 26 -7.46 -16.17 12.63
N ARG A 27 -7.64 -16.10 13.96
CA ARG A 27 -7.90 -14.80 14.59
C ARG A 27 -6.56 -14.07 14.64
N SER A 28 -6.15 -13.45 13.53
CA SER A 28 -5.09 -12.45 13.60
C SER A 28 -5.57 -11.43 14.62
N LYS A 29 -4.80 -11.26 15.69
CA LYS A 29 -5.09 -10.27 16.72
C LYS A 29 -5.11 -8.94 15.98
N LYS A 30 -6.31 -8.40 15.71
CA LYS A 30 -6.47 -6.98 15.40
C LYS A 30 -5.99 -6.25 16.63
N THR A 31 -4.69 -5.95 16.69
CA THR A 31 -4.12 -5.07 17.70
C THR A 31 -4.95 -3.80 17.68
N PRO A 32 -5.48 -3.32 18.81
CA PRO A 32 -6.13 -2.02 18.83
C PRO A 32 -5.13 -1.02 18.25
N ARG A 33 -5.54 -0.32 17.17
CA ARG A 33 -4.78 0.79 16.60
C ARG A 33 -4.60 1.80 17.73
N THR A 34 -3.44 1.79 18.38
CA THR A 34 -3.02 2.91 19.23
C THR A 34 -3.24 4.18 18.41
N PRO A 35 -3.82 5.25 18.99
CA PRO A 35 -3.92 6.51 18.28
C PRO A 35 -2.51 6.91 17.88
N GLU A 36 -2.21 6.80 16.58
CA GLU A 36 -0.91 7.13 16.05
C GLU A 36 -0.65 8.58 16.46
N LYS A 37 0.29 8.77 17.41
CA LYS A 37 0.83 10.09 17.69
C LYS A 37 1.33 10.60 16.35
N LYS A 38 0.61 11.56 15.76
CA LYS A 38 1.02 12.23 14.53
C LYS A 38 2.40 12.80 14.82
N LYS A 39 3.45 12.10 14.38
CA LYS A 39 4.80 12.66 14.37
C LYS A 39 4.65 13.97 13.61
N LYS A 40 4.95 15.09 14.27
CA LYS A 40 5.06 16.38 13.56
C LYS A 40 6.07 16.11 12.47
N ASN A 41 5.64 16.15 11.21
CA ASN A 41 6.57 16.08 10.11
C ASN A 41 7.34 17.39 10.19
N ASP A 42 8.62 17.33 10.55
CA ASP A 42 9.54 18.47 10.55
C ASP A 42 9.87 18.95 9.13
N MET A 43 9.17 18.43 8.12
CA MET A 43 9.27 18.85 6.73
C MET A 43 8.47 20.12 6.49
N THR A 44 9.11 21.09 5.84
CA THR A 44 8.48 22.28 5.28
C THR A 44 7.49 21.93 4.16
N ARG A 45 6.57 22.86 3.84
CA ARG A 45 5.61 22.67 2.73
C ARG A 45 6.32 22.37 1.40
N ASN A 46 7.43 23.07 1.14
CA ASN A 46 8.23 22.87 -0.07
C ASN A 46 8.80 21.45 -0.13
N GLU A 47 9.35 20.94 0.98
CA GLU A 47 9.91 19.58 1.01
C GLU A 47 8.83 18.51 0.80
N ILE A 48 7.61 18.73 1.33
CA ILE A 48 6.47 17.84 1.08
C ILE A 48 6.11 17.81 -0.41
N GLU A 49 6.08 18.98 -1.07
CA GLU A 49 5.80 19.07 -2.50
C GLU A 49 6.87 18.38 -3.34
N VAL A 50 8.14 18.63 -3.03
CA VAL A 50 9.28 17.95 -3.66
C VAL A 50 9.16 16.44 -3.49
N GLN A 51 8.88 15.97 -2.28
CA GLN A 51 8.73 14.54 -2.02
C GLN A 51 7.56 13.92 -2.81
N ARG A 52 6.45 14.65 -3.00
CA ARG A 52 5.34 14.22 -3.87
C ARG A 52 5.76 14.12 -5.33
N LYS A 53 6.49 15.12 -5.85
CA LYS A 53 7.01 15.10 -7.22
C LYS A 53 7.97 13.92 -7.44
N ILE A 54 8.94 13.72 -6.55
CA ILE A 54 9.87 12.58 -6.59
C ILE A 54 9.11 11.24 -6.55
N ARG A 55 8.10 11.11 -5.69
CA ARG A 55 7.31 9.88 -5.59
C ARG A 55 6.54 9.57 -6.89
N ARG A 56 6.05 10.60 -7.60
CA ARG A 56 5.40 10.43 -8.90
C ARG A 56 6.39 9.88 -9.93
N ILE A 57 7.57 10.48 -10.04
CA ILE A 57 8.64 10.02 -10.94
C ILE A 57 9.04 8.58 -10.60
N ALA A 58 9.20 8.27 -9.31
CA ALA A 58 9.50 6.91 -8.86
C ALA A 58 8.47 5.87 -9.31
N GLN A 59 7.19 6.21 -9.27
CA GLN A 59 6.13 5.32 -9.74
C GLN A 59 6.17 5.13 -11.26
N GLU A 60 6.47 6.18 -12.01
CA GLU A 60 6.61 6.10 -13.47
C GLU A 60 7.80 5.21 -13.87
N GLU A 61 8.95 5.38 -13.22
CA GLU A 61 10.14 4.54 -13.47
C GLU A 61 9.92 3.09 -13.01
N LYS A 62 9.20 2.88 -11.90
CA LYS A 62 8.83 1.53 -11.45
C LYS A 62 7.87 0.84 -12.43
N LYS A 63 6.94 1.59 -13.04
CA LYS A 63 6.05 1.06 -14.10
C LYS A 63 6.83 0.65 -15.35
N LYS A 64 7.97 1.29 -15.63
CA LYS A 64 8.90 0.90 -16.71
C LYS A 64 9.73 -0.36 -16.35
N GLY A 65 9.55 -0.94 -15.17
CA GLY A 65 10.26 -2.14 -14.72
C GLY A 65 11.63 -1.88 -14.10
N LYS A 66 11.99 -0.63 -13.85
CA LYS A 66 13.28 -0.28 -13.24
C LYS A 66 13.29 -0.49 -11.73
N GLN A 67 14.48 -0.70 -11.17
CA GLN A 67 14.65 -0.75 -9.74
C GLN A 67 14.74 0.66 -9.19
N VAL A 68 13.76 1.03 -8.37
CA VAL A 68 13.64 2.37 -7.79
C VAL A 68 13.67 2.30 -6.27
N GLU A 69 14.61 3.00 -5.67
CA GLU A 69 14.67 3.24 -4.23
C GLU A 69 14.45 4.73 -3.94
N MET A 70 13.68 5.05 -2.90
CA MET A 70 13.43 6.42 -2.49
C MET A 70 14.16 6.74 -1.20
N GLY A 71 14.90 7.85 -1.18
CA GLY A 71 15.51 8.43 0.01
C GLY A 71 14.86 9.77 0.38
N PHE A 72 15.46 10.46 1.36
CA PHE A 72 15.05 11.82 1.71
C PHE A 72 15.45 12.80 0.58
N LEU A 73 14.44 13.37 -0.11
CA LEU A 73 14.59 14.30 -1.24
C LEU A 73 15.51 13.80 -2.38
N LYS A 74 15.66 12.48 -2.50
CA LYS A 74 16.47 11.82 -3.54
C LYS A 74 15.82 10.52 -4.00
N ILE A 75 16.17 10.09 -5.20
CA ILE A 75 15.70 8.85 -5.82
C ILE A 75 16.89 8.11 -6.42
N ILE A 76 16.94 6.80 -6.26
CA ILE A 76 17.96 5.94 -6.86
C ILE A 76 17.24 5.09 -7.90
N ILE A 77 17.64 5.19 -9.16
CA ILE A 77 17.08 4.43 -10.28
C ILE A 77 18.23 3.65 -10.90
N ASP A 78 18.13 2.32 -10.97
CA ASP A 78 19.14 1.45 -11.58
C ASP A 78 20.57 1.74 -11.09
N LYS A 79 20.73 1.90 -9.77
CA LYS A 79 21.99 2.25 -9.06
C LYS A 79 22.52 3.67 -9.32
N LYS A 80 21.84 4.49 -10.11
CA LYS A 80 22.16 5.92 -10.28
C LYS A 80 21.40 6.75 -9.27
N GLN A 81 22.09 7.64 -8.56
CA GLN A 81 21.46 8.52 -7.60
C GLN A 81 21.08 9.84 -8.26
N PHE A 82 19.82 10.23 -8.11
CA PHE A 82 19.29 11.51 -8.54
C PHE A 82 18.81 12.31 -7.34
N ARG A 83 19.01 13.62 -7.37
CA ARG A 83 18.54 14.56 -6.34
C ARG A 83 17.67 15.62 -6.98
N TRP A 84 16.67 16.06 -6.23
CA TRP A 84 15.84 17.17 -6.66
C TRP A 84 16.65 18.47 -6.72
N ASN A 85 16.63 19.13 -7.87
CA ASN A 85 17.16 20.48 -8.04
C ASN A 85 16.01 21.49 -7.96
N ASN A 86 16.01 22.31 -6.91
CA ASN A 86 14.99 23.36 -6.70
C ASN A 86 14.97 24.40 -7.82
N ASN A 87 16.10 24.67 -8.48
CA ASN A 87 16.19 25.71 -9.52
C ASN A 87 15.56 25.27 -10.85
N LYS A 88 15.69 23.97 -11.19
CA LYS A 88 15.16 23.41 -12.43
C LYS A 88 13.80 22.73 -12.26
N GLU A 89 13.33 22.61 -11.02
CA GLU A 89 12.18 21.80 -10.64
C GLU A 89 12.21 20.37 -11.22
N ASP A 90 13.39 19.77 -11.28
CA ASP A 90 13.57 18.43 -11.83
C ASP A 90 14.63 17.64 -11.05
N ILE A 91 14.67 16.32 -11.27
CA ILE A 91 15.71 15.45 -10.73
C ILE A 91 16.97 15.50 -11.60
N GLU A 92 18.12 15.73 -10.96
CA GLU A 92 19.42 15.70 -11.62
C GLU A 92 20.24 14.52 -11.15
N GLU A 93 20.96 13.88 -12.07
CA GLU A 93 21.91 12.81 -11.77
C GLU A 93 23.10 13.37 -10.99
N ILE A 94 23.33 12.85 -9.78
CA ILE A 94 24.55 13.13 -9.03
C ILE A 94 25.57 12.09 -9.45
N LEU A 95 26.54 12.50 -10.28
CA LEU A 95 27.72 11.69 -10.55
C LEU A 95 28.56 11.57 -9.27
N PRO A 96 29.03 10.37 -8.92
CA PRO A 96 30.04 10.24 -7.87
C PRO A 96 31.29 11.04 -8.29
N LYS A 97 31.79 11.89 -7.40
CA LYS A 97 33.14 12.44 -7.56
C LYS A 97 34.12 11.27 -7.37
N ASN A 98 34.82 10.90 -8.45
CA ASN A 98 36.03 10.08 -8.38
C ASN A 98 37.15 10.85 -7.69
#